data_AF-A0A6A2ZRA9-F1
#
_entry.id   AF-A0A6A2ZRA9-F1
#
_cell.length_a   1.000
_cell.length_b   1.000
_cell.length_c   1.000
_cell.angle_alpha   90.00
_cell.angle_beta   90.00
_cell.angle_gamma   90.00
#
_symmetry.space_group_name_H-M   'P 1'
#
loop_
_entity.id
_entity.type
_entity.pdbx_description
1 polymer ?
#
loop_
_entity_poly.entity_id
_entity_poly.type
_entity_poly.pdbx_seq_one_letter_code
_entity_poly.pdbx_strand_id
1 'polypeptide(L)'
;MPSVRLDPTTSRFRTLGEILLSQIPALDQIWWLSILAALMSFTYSTIGLALGIARVVGIIFNTMHASDLDFEGNLTGISVGTMSQAQKIWRSFRALGDIAFAYSFSMILIEIQDTLKSPPAEAKTMRKATKLSIAVTTVFYMLCGCMGYASFGDFAPENLLTGFGNPFWLVDIANAAIVIHLVGAYQVFCQPIFTFIEQWARQRWPKNKKITKEFEIPVPILGYRPFKLNLDVVGILGALGFWPLTVYFPVEMYIEQKKISKWSSRWICLKTLSLACLMIRS
;
A
#
# COMPACT_ATOMS: atom_id res chain seq x y z
N MET A 1 -16.21 -30.00 23.78
CA MET A 1 -15.67 -29.28 22.60
C MET A 1 -14.23 -29.71 22.41
N PRO A 2 -13.89 -30.43 21.33
CA PRO A 2 -12.52 -30.91 21.13
C PRO A 2 -11.62 -29.76 20.67
N SER A 3 -10.46 -29.65 21.32
CA SER A 3 -9.36 -28.76 20.95
C SER A 3 -8.89 -29.06 19.53
N VAL A 4 -9.05 -28.10 18.62
CA VAL A 4 -8.47 -28.15 17.27
C VAL A 4 -6.95 -28.13 17.41
N ARG A 5 -6.33 -29.31 17.32
CA ARG A 5 -4.88 -29.46 17.17
C ARG A 5 -4.50 -28.91 15.81
N LEU A 6 -3.85 -27.74 15.78
CA LEU A 6 -3.19 -27.22 14.59
C LEU A 6 -2.07 -28.18 14.21
N ASP A 7 -2.14 -28.70 12.99
CA ASP A 7 -1.16 -29.62 12.41
C ASP A 7 0.24 -28.96 12.40
N PRO A 8 1.29 -29.62 12.92
CA PRO A 8 2.66 -29.11 12.93
C PRO A 8 3.27 -28.89 11.54
N THR A 9 2.66 -29.39 10.46
CA THR A 9 3.08 -29.08 9.09
C THR A 9 2.65 -27.66 8.69
N THR A 10 1.43 -27.22 9.04
CA THR A 10 0.89 -25.89 8.73
C THR A 10 1.63 -24.76 9.45
N SER A 11 2.23 -25.05 10.62
CA SER A 11 3.10 -24.13 11.36
C SER A 11 4.46 -23.92 10.69
N ARG A 12 5.01 -24.94 10.01
CA ARG A 12 6.32 -24.89 9.34
C ARG A 12 6.28 -24.20 7.98
N PHE A 13 5.14 -24.25 7.27
CA PHE A 13 4.98 -23.58 5.97
C PHE A 13 4.81 -22.07 6.07
N ARG A 14 4.25 -21.55 7.17
CA ARG A 14 4.18 -20.10 7.43
C ARG A 14 5.58 -19.49 7.56
N THR A 15 6.47 -20.20 8.23
CA THR A 15 7.86 -19.77 8.42
C THR A 15 8.65 -19.79 7.11
N LEU A 16 8.39 -20.76 6.22
CA LEU A 16 9.12 -20.87 4.94
C LEU A 16 8.83 -19.71 3.96
N GLY A 17 7.60 -19.22 3.89
CA GLY A 17 7.26 -18.06 3.05
C GLY A 17 7.87 -16.75 3.58
N GLU A 18 7.83 -16.57 4.90
CA GLU A 18 8.49 -15.44 5.58
C GLU A 18 10.02 -15.51 5.45
N ILE A 19 10.61 -16.70 5.52
CA ILE A 19 12.04 -16.94 5.29
C ILE A 19 12.42 -16.73 3.82
N LEU A 20 11.62 -17.21 2.85
CA LEU A 20 11.90 -16.99 1.42
C LEU A 20 11.88 -15.51 1.03
N LEU A 21 10.98 -14.74 1.64
CA LEU A 21 10.84 -13.31 1.37
C LEU A 21 11.83 -12.44 2.17
N SER A 22 12.34 -12.94 3.30
CA SER A 22 13.37 -12.26 4.10
C SER A 22 14.81 -12.48 3.58
N GLN A 23 15.01 -13.35 2.58
CA GLN A 23 16.33 -13.74 2.07
C GLN A 23 16.65 -13.14 0.69
N ILE A 24 15.81 -12.21 0.20
CA ILE A 24 16.06 -11.51 -1.07
C ILE A 24 17.11 -10.42 -0.78
N PRO A 25 18.16 -10.25 -1.61
CA PRO A 25 19.32 -9.41 -1.26
C PRO A 25 19.03 -7.93 -0.99
N ALA A 26 20.05 -7.15 -0.62
CA ALA A 26 19.92 -5.70 -0.45
C ALA A 26 19.39 -4.98 -1.71
N LEU A 27 18.79 -3.79 -1.53
CA LEU A 27 18.11 -2.99 -2.58
C LEU A 27 18.97 -2.75 -3.84
N ASP A 28 20.29 -2.75 -3.70
CA ASP A 28 21.27 -2.57 -4.78
C ASP A 28 21.30 -3.74 -5.77
N GLN A 29 21.02 -4.97 -5.33
CA GLN A 29 20.99 -6.17 -6.19
C GLN A 29 19.63 -6.44 -6.83
N ILE A 30 18.57 -5.77 -6.36
CA ILE A 30 17.18 -6.01 -6.79
C ILE A 30 16.56 -4.79 -7.49
N TRP A 31 17.39 -3.84 -7.92
CA TRP A 31 16.97 -2.64 -8.67
C TRP A 31 16.06 -2.97 -9.87
N TRP A 32 16.29 -4.11 -10.52
CA TRP A 32 15.49 -4.57 -11.66
C TRP A 32 14.05 -4.94 -11.26
N LEU A 33 13.83 -5.47 -10.05
CA LEU A 33 12.50 -5.79 -9.54
C LEU A 33 11.74 -4.52 -9.18
N SER A 34 12.42 -3.50 -8.63
CA SER A 34 11.83 -2.18 -8.41
C SER A 34 11.40 -1.52 -9.71
N ILE A 35 12.23 -1.60 -10.77
CA ILE A 35 11.87 -1.12 -12.10
C ILE A 35 10.70 -1.91 -12.67
N LEU A 36 10.72 -3.24 -12.57
CA LEU A 36 9.64 -4.10 -13.04
C LEU A 36 8.33 -3.78 -12.32
N ALA A 37 8.36 -3.65 -10.99
CA ALA A 37 7.20 -3.31 -10.18
C ALA A 37 6.65 -1.92 -10.54
N ALA A 38 7.52 -0.94 -10.80
CA ALA A 38 7.11 0.39 -11.26
C ALA A 38 6.46 0.34 -12.65
N LEU A 39 7.06 -0.39 -13.60
CA LEU A 39 6.49 -0.58 -14.95
C LEU A 39 5.13 -1.27 -14.88
N MET A 40 5.00 -2.30 -14.04
CA MET A 40 3.73 -2.98 -13.83
C MET A 40 2.68 -2.06 -13.19
N SER A 41 3.08 -1.18 -12.25
CA SER A 41 2.14 -0.19 -11.71
C SER A 41 1.61 0.79 -12.75
N PHE A 42 2.48 1.30 -13.62
CA PHE A 42 2.04 2.13 -14.72
C PHE A 42 1.14 1.34 -15.67
N THR A 43 1.50 0.09 -15.98
CA THR A 43 0.73 -0.76 -16.90
C THR A 43 -0.70 -0.98 -16.43
N TYR A 44 -0.92 -1.53 -15.23
CA TYR A 44 -2.29 -1.82 -14.78
C TYR A 44 -3.10 -0.53 -14.61
N SER A 45 -2.46 0.54 -14.17
CA SER A 45 -3.15 1.79 -13.89
C SER A 45 -3.53 2.55 -15.16
N THR A 46 -2.64 2.58 -16.16
CA THR A 46 -2.94 3.14 -17.49
C THR A 46 -4.05 2.35 -18.17
N ILE A 47 -4.06 1.02 -18.06
CA ILE A 47 -5.16 0.19 -18.56
C ILE A 47 -6.49 0.56 -17.87
N GLY A 48 -6.50 0.61 -16.53
CA GLY A 48 -7.70 0.97 -15.77
C GLY A 48 -8.21 2.37 -16.11
N LEU A 49 -7.31 3.34 -16.24
CA LEU A 49 -7.65 4.71 -16.61
C LEU A 49 -8.18 4.80 -18.05
N ALA A 50 -7.55 4.10 -19.00
CA ALA A 50 -7.99 4.09 -20.39
C ALA A 50 -9.36 3.44 -20.55
N LEU A 51 -9.63 2.33 -19.84
CA LEU A 51 -10.95 1.69 -19.81
C LEU A 51 -12.00 2.60 -19.17
N GLY A 52 -11.65 3.32 -18.10
CA GLY A 52 -12.54 4.30 -17.48
C GLY A 52 -12.88 5.45 -18.42
N ILE A 53 -11.88 6.04 -19.09
CA ILE A 53 -12.09 7.10 -20.08
C ILE A 53 -12.96 6.58 -21.23
N ALA A 54 -12.66 5.39 -21.78
CA ALA A 54 -13.43 4.81 -22.87
C ALA A 54 -14.91 4.60 -22.50
N ARG A 55 -15.17 4.13 -21.26
CA ARG A 55 -16.53 3.98 -20.75
C ARG A 55 -17.22 5.33 -20.57
N VAL A 56 -16.56 6.32 -19.98
CA VAL A 56 -17.09 7.69 -19.82
C VAL A 56 -17.42 8.32 -21.18
N VAL A 57 -16.53 8.20 -22.16
CA VAL A 57 -16.78 8.69 -23.53
C VAL A 57 -17.98 7.96 -24.15
N GLY A 58 -18.11 6.66 -23.96
CA GLY A 58 -19.28 5.89 -24.38
C GLY A 58 -20.57 6.37 -23.72
N ILE A 59 -20.56 6.62 -22.40
CA ILE A 59 -21.70 7.18 -21.67
C ILE A 59 -22.09 8.54 -22.26
N ILE A 60 -21.13 9.46 -22.41
CA ILE A 60 -21.35 10.81 -22.95
C ILE A 60 -21.93 10.74 -24.37
N PHE A 61 -21.37 9.89 -25.24
CA PHE A 61 -21.85 9.75 -26.61
C PHE A 61 -23.29 9.22 -26.67
N ASN A 62 -23.61 8.22 -25.84
CA ASN A 62 -24.96 7.66 -25.75
C ASN A 62 -25.97 8.64 -25.13
N THR A 63 -25.56 9.38 -24.08
CA THR A 63 -26.42 10.41 -23.47
C THR A 63 -26.61 11.64 -24.34
N MET A 64 -25.65 11.98 -25.22
CA MET A 64 -25.84 13.06 -26.20
C MET A 64 -26.91 12.74 -27.25
N HIS A 65 -27.18 11.44 -27.48
CA HIS A 65 -28.24 10.97 -28.37
C HIS A 65 -29.55 10.63 -27.64
N ALA A 66 -29.56 10.69 -26.31
CA ALA A 66 -30.74 10.49 -25.48
C ALA A 66 -31.22 11.83 -24.90
N SER A 67 -32.52 11.97 -24.65
CA SER A 67 -33.10 13.19 -24.05
C SER A 67 -32.85 13.31 -22.54
N ASP A 68 -32.46 12.21 -21.88
CA ASP A 68 -32.25 12.14 -20.43
C ASP A 68 -30.79 11.79 -20.11
N LEU A 69 -30.16 12.63 -19.28
CA LEU A 69 -28.78 12.48 -18.85
C LEU A 69 -28.74 11.54 -17.63
N ASP A 70 -28.61 10.23 -17.86
CA ASP A 70 -28.54 9.26 -16.76
C ASP A 70 -27.09 9.05 -16.32
N PHE A 71 -26.62 9.90 -15.40
CA PHE A 71 -25.30 9.76 -14.78
C PHE A 71 -25.44 8.88 -13.52
N GLU A 72 -24.76 7.73 -13.45
CA GLU A 72 -24.87 6.78 -12.34
C GLU A 72 -24.34 7.32 -10.98
N GLY A 73 -23.69 8.50 -10.98
CA GLY A 73 -23.09 9.12 -9.80
C GLY A 73 -23.82 10.39 -9.36
N ASN A 74 -23.93 10.59 -8.04
CA ASN A 74 -24.53 11.80 -7.45
C ASN A 74 -23.45 12.75 -6.88
N LEU A 75 -23.70 14.07 -6.90
CA LEU A 75 -22.83 15.08 -6.26
C LEU A 75 -22.71 14.91 -4.74
N THR A 76 -23.71 14.29 -4.11
CA THR A 76 -23.77 14.04 -2.66
C THR A 76 -23.32 12.62 -2.27
N GLY A 77 -22.83 11.86 -3.27
CA GLY A 77 -22.54 10.43 -3.18
C GLY A 77 -23.80 9.58 -2.98
N ILE A 78 -23.61 8.33 -2.56
CA ILE A 78 -24.69 7.37 -2.32
C ILE A 78 -25.81 7.99 -1.48
N SER A 79 -27.03 7.95 -2.02
CA SER A 79 -28.22 8.54 -1.43
C SER A 79 -28.59 7.88 -0.09
N VAL A 80 -29.12 8.67 0.84
CA VAL A 80 -29.57 8.22 2.17
C VAL A 80 -30.90 7.47 1.98
N GLY A 81 -30.79 6.21 1.57
CA GLY A 81 -31.92 5.30 1.30
C GLY A 81 -31.43 3.90 0.96
N THR A 82 -30.28 3.80 0.28
CA THR A 82 -29.61 2.54 -0.08
C THR A 82 -28.70 2.01 1.04
N MET A 83 -28.28 2.87 2.00
CA MET A 83 -27.34 2.55 3.06
C MET A 83 -27.62 3.34 4.35
N SER A 84 -27.26 2.77 5.52
CA SER A 84 -27.39 3.47 6.81
C SER A 84 -26.38 4.62 6.95
N GLN A 85 -26.72 5.64 7.76
CA GLN A 85 -25.79 6.75 8.04
C GLN A 85 -24.46 6.28 8.65
N ALA A 86 -24.50 5.28 9.54
CA ALA A 86 -23.31 4.69 10.14
C ALA A 86 -22.39 4.04 9.09
N GLN A 87 -22.95 3.34 8.11
CA GLN A 87 -22.16 2.77 7.01
C GLN A 87 -21.56 3.84 6.10
N LYS A 88 -22.29 4.96 5.85
CA LYS A 88 -21.75 6.09 5.09
C LYS A 88 -20.53 6.69 5.79
N ILE A 89 -20.63 6.92 7.10
CA ILE A 89 -19.52 7.41 7.93
C ILE A 89 -18.35 6.41 7.92
N TRP A 90 -18.63 5.13 8.11
CA TRP A 90 -17.61 4.07 8.12
C TRP A 90 -16.85 3.99 6.79
N ARG A 91 -17.56 4.03 5.65
CA ARG A 91 -16.93 4.04 4.32
C ARG A 91 -16.04 5.27 4.10
N SER A 92 -16.45 6.44 4.59
CA SER A 92 -15.61 7.65 4.54
C SER A 92 -14.32 7.50 5.34
N PHE A 93 -14.39 6.93 6.55
CA PHE A 93 -13.20 6.66 7.35
C PHE A 93 -12.29 5.62 6.69
N ARG A 94 -12.86 4.56 6.12
CA ARG A 94 -12.11 3.56 5.36
C ARG A 94 -11.37 4.17 4.17
N ALA A 95 -12.04 5.02 3.38
CA ALA A 95 -11.41 5.73 2.27
C ALA A 95 -10.26 6.65 2.73
N LEU A 96 -10.41 7.33 3.88
CA LEU A 96 -9.31 8.10 4.48
C LEU A 96 -8.14 7.20 4.90
N GLY A 97 -8.42 6.01 5.42
CA GLY A 97 -7.42 5.00 5.75
C GLY A 97 -6.66 4.50 4.53
N ASP A 98 -7.37 4.22 3.44
CA ASP A 98 -6.78 3.78 2.17
C ASP A 98 -5.88 4.86 1.57
N ILE A 99 -6.29 6.14 1.61
CA ILE A 99 -5.46 7.28 1.20
C ILE A 99 -4.22 7.39 2.10
N ALA A 100 -4.39 7.32 3.43
CA ALA A 100 -3.26 7.40 4.35
C ALA A 100 -2.26 6.27 4.13
N PHE A 101 -2.72 5.06 3.80
CA PHE A 101 -1.85 3.95 3.44
C PHE A 101 -1.14 4.17 2.10
N ALA A 102 -1.83 4.70 1.09
CA ALA A 102 -1.24 4.96 -0.21
C ALA A 102 -0.09 5.99 -0.19
N TYR A 103 -0.05 6.86 0.82
CA TYR A 103 1.06 7.80 1.08
C TYR A 103 2.07 7.31 2.13
N SER A 104 2.08 6.02 2.45
CA SER A 104 3.08 5.41 3.31
C SER A 104 4.38 5.08 2.58
N PHE A 105 5.30 6.04 2.50
CA PHE A 105 6.62 5.80 1.90
C PHE A 105 7.78 6.26 2.78
N SER A 106 7.52 6.67 4.03
CA SER A 106 8.51 7.25 4.96
C SER A 106 9.80 6.44 5.11
N MET A 107 9.69 5.11 5.29
CA MET A 107 10.84 4.20 5.42
C MET A 107 11.68 4.16 4.14
N ILE A 108 11.02 4.19 2.99
CA ILE A 108 11.69 4.19 1.68
C ILE A 108 12.44 5.51 1.46
N LEU A 109 11.92 6.66 1.93
CA LEU A 109 12.70 7.90 1.84
C LEU A 109 14.02 7.76 2.56
N ILE A 110 14.02 7.23 3.80
CA ILE A 110 15.22 7.14 4.64
C ILE A 110 16.32 6.34 3.92
N GLU A 111 15.97 5.16 3.39
CA GLU A 111 16.87 4.34 2.57
C GLU A 111 17.39 5.10 1.34
N ILE A 112 16.52 5.80 0.62
CA ILE A 112 16.96 6.61 -0.53
C ILE A 112 17.90 7.73 -0.08
N GLN A 113 17.64 8.41 1.04
CA GLN A 113 18.53 9.49 1.50
C GLN A 113 19.92 8.96 1.84
N ASP A 114 20.00 7.80 2.49
CA ASP A 114 21.27 7.17 2.89
C ASP A 114 22.16 6.80 1.69
N THR A 115 21.56 6.60 0.50
CA THR A 115 22.31 6.31 -0.74
C THR A 115 22.69 7.54 -1.57
N LEU A 116 22.15 8.71 -1.26
CA LEU A 116 22.34 9.91 -2.08
C LEU A 116 23.71 10.55 -1.81
N LYS A 117 24.48 10.78 -2.89
CA LYS A 117 25.77 11.45 -2.78
C LYS A 117 25.60 12.94 -2.52
N SER A 118 26.31 13.44 -1.51
CA SER A 118 26.49 14.88 -1.27
C SER A 118 27.78 15.37 -1.95
N PRO A 119 27.85 16.60 -2.51
CA PRO A 119 26.83 17.67 -2.51
C PRO A 119 25.82 17.64 -3.69
N PRO A 120 24.62 18.25 -3.56
CA PRO A 120 24.08 19.00 -2.41
C PRO A 120 23.52 18.08 -1.32
N ALA A 121 23.22 18.63 -0.13
CA ALA A 121 22.67 17.87 1.00
C ALA A 121 21.47 17.00 0.60
N GLU A 122 21.50 15.73 1.00
CA GLU A 122 20.52 14.68 0.66
C GLU A 122 19.08 15.14 0.92
N ALA A 123 18.83 15.78 2.05
CA ALA A 123 17.51 16.32 2.40
C ALA A 123 16.98 17.35 1.38
N LYS A 124 17.86 18.14 0.75
CA LYS A 124 17.47 19.13 -0.27
C LYS A 124 17.06 18.43 -1.58
N THR A 125 17.83 17.43 -2.01
CA THR A 125 17.52 16.59 -3.17
C THR A 125 16.23 15.81 -2.95
N MET A 126 16.11 15.14 -1.81
CA MET A 126 14.95 14.35 -1.43
C MET A 126 13.68 15.19 -1.27
N ARG A 127 13.77 16.42 -0.77
CA ARG A 127 12.60 17.30 -0.67
C ARG A 127 12.05 17.67 -2.06
N LYS A 128 12.91 17.85 -3.06
CA LYS A 128 12.46 18.09 -4.44
C LYS A 128 11.83 16.84 -5.04
N ALA A 129 12.52 15.70 -4.92
CA ALA A 129 12.02 14.41 -5.42
C ALA A 129 10.67 14.02 -4.78
N THR A 130 10.57 14.14 -3.46
CA THR A 130 9.34 13.86 -2.70
C THR A 130 8.19 14.76 -3.13
N LYS A 131 8.42 16.07 -3.29
CA LYS A 131 7.37 16.99 -3.76
C LYS A 131 6.85 16.61 -5.14
N LEU A 132 7.75 16.29 -6.07
CA LEU A 132 7.39 15.86 -7.41
C LEU A 132 6.62 14.53 -7.37
N SER A 133 7.12 13.55 -6.61
CA SER A 133 6.49 12.24 -6.45
C SER A 133 5.08 12.34 -5.87
N ILE A 134 4.88 13.13 -4.80
CA ILE A 134 3.55 13.38 -4.23
C ILE A 134 2.65 14.04 -5.27
N ALA A 135 3.11 15.08 -5.97
CA ALA A 135 2.29 15.77 -6.96
C ALA A 135 1.83 14.84 -8.09
N VAL A 136 2.75 14.05 -8.66
CA VAL A 136 2.43 13.07 -9.72
C VAL A 136 1.45 12.01 -9.21
N THR A 137 1.72 11.44 -8.02
CA THR A 137 0.86 10.40 -7.42
C THR A 137 -0.54 10.94 -7.11
N THR A 138 -0.65 12.15 -6.57
CA THR A 138 -1.94 12.80 -6.30
C THR A 138 -2.74 13.00 -7.58
N VAL A 139 -2.14 13.57 -8.62
CA VAL A 139 -2.81 13.76 -9.91
C VAL A 139 -3.30 12.42 -10.45
N PHE A 140 -2.45 11.40 -10.38
CA PHE A 140 -2.76 10.09 -10.91
C PHE A 140 -3.88 9.38 -10.16
N TYR A 141 -3.85 9.38 -8.82
CA TYR A 141 -4.93 8.84 -7.99
C TYR A 141 -6.23 9.61 -8.15
N MET A 142 -6.17 10.94 -8.27
CA MET A 142 -7.36 11.75 -8.56
C MET A 142 -7.95 11.42 -9.93
N LEU A 143 -7.12 11.24 -10.96
CA LEU A 143 -7.59 10.83 -12.29
C LEU A 143 -8.26 9.46 -12.24
N CYS A 144 -7.64 8.47 -11.61
CA CYS A 144 -8.22 7.13 -11.48
C CYS A 144 -9.51 7.14 -10.66
N GLY A 145 -9.55 7.88 -9.54
CA GLY A 145 -10.74 8.01 -8.69
C GLY A 145 -11.89 8.73 -9.39
N CYS A 146 -11.61 9.86 -10.05
CA CYS A 146 -12.61 10.62 -10.80
C CYS A 146 -13.14 9.83 -12.00
N MET A 147 -12.29 9.18 -12.78
CA MET A 147 -12.73 8.39 -13.93
C MET A 147 -13.45 7.11 -13.49
N GLY A 148 -13.01 6.47 -12.41
CA GLY A 148 -13.72 5.34 -11.81
C GLY A 148 -15.12 5.72 -11.36
N TYR A 149 -15.23 6.81 -10.60
CA TYR A 149 -16.54 7.31 -10.18
C TYR A 149 -17.40 7.78 -11.36
N ALA A 150 -16.83 8.44 -12.36
CA ALA A 150 -17.56 8.81 -13.57
C ALA A 150 -18.02 7.60 -14.41
N SER A 151 -17.33 6.47 -14.30
CA SER A 151 -17.66 5.24 -15.05
C SER A 151 -18.74 4.39 -14.38
N PHE A 152 -18.80 4.39 -13.04
CA PHE A 152 -19.57 3.43 -12.24
C PHE A 152 -20.46 4.08 -11.16
N GLY A 153 -20.32 5.38 -10.94
CA GLY A 153 -21.10 6.15 -9.97
C GLY A 153 -21.08 5.56 -8.56
N ASP A 154 -22.26 5.43 -7.97
CA ASP A 154 -22.47 4.87 -6.63
C ASP A 154 -22.05 3.38 -6.50
N PHE A 155 -21.87 2.69 -7.62
CA PHE A 155 -21.43 1.29 -7.70
C PHE A 155 -19.94 1.15 -8.02
N ALA A 156 -19.17 2.22 -7.94
CA ALA A 156 -17.73 2.18 -8.17
C ALA A 156 -17.05 1.12 -7.28
N PRO A 157 -16.35 0.14 -7.87
CA PRO A 157 -15.69 -0.90 -7.11
C PRO A 157 -14.43 -0.38 -6.44
N GLU A 158 -14.02 -1.00 -5.31
CA GLU A 158 -12.77 -0.67 -4.62
C GLU A 158 -11.55 -0.90 -5.52
N ASN A 159 -11.54 -2.02 -6.27
CA ASN A 159 -10.59 -2.25 -7.35
C ASN A 159 -11.25 -1.87 -8.68
N LEU A 160 -10.81 -0.77 -9.27
CA LEU A 160 -11.33 -0.23 -10.52
C LEU A 160 -11.46 -1.30 -11.63
N LEU A 161 -10.48 -2.20 -11.75
CA LEU A 161 -10.47 -3.23 -12.80
C LEU A 161 -11.59 -4.26 -12.68
N THR A 162 -12.11 -4.48 -11.47
CA THR A 162 -13.23 -5.43 -11.25
C THR A 162 -14.55 -4.92 -11.83
N GLY A 163 -14.66 -3.62 -12.10
CA GLY A 163 -15.84 -3.05 -12.76
C GLY A 163 -15.84 -3.25 -14.28
N PHE A 164 -14.70 -3.61 -14.88
CA PHE A 164 -14.61 -3.83 -16.32
C PHE A 164 -14.73 -5.31 -16.66
N GLY A 165 -15.79 -5.67 -17.38
CA GLY A 165 -16.00 -7.04 -17.89
C GLY A 165 -15.43 -7.27 -19.29
N ASN A 166 -15.12 -6.22 -20.06
CA ASN A 166 -14.61 -6.35 -21.43
C ASN A 166 -13.59 -5.24 -21.76
N PRO A 167 -12.60 -5.53 -22.63
CA PRO A 167 -12.24 -6.86 -23.12
C PRO A 167 -11.46 -7.67 -22.05
N PHE A 168 -11.83 -8.94 -21.85
CA PHE A 168 -11.30 -9.79 -20.77
C PHE A 168 -9.77 -9.89 -20.75
N TRP A 169 -9.13 -10.08 -21.91
CA TRP A 169 -7.68 -10.23 -22.01
C TRP A 169 -6.90 -9.02 -21.47
N LEU A 170 -7.45 -7.81 -21.64
CA LEU A 170 -6.80 -6.58 -21.20
C LEU A 170 -6.91 -6.43 -19.68
N VAL A 171 -8.06 -6.83 -19.11
CA VAL A 171 -8.29 -6.90 -17.67
C VAL A 171 -7.40 -7.97 -17.03
N ASP A 172 -7.21 -9.11 -17.69
CA ASP A 172 -6.31 -10.18 -17.23
C ASP A 172 -4.84 -9.73 -17.20
N ILE A 173 -4.38 -9.00 -18.23
CA ILE A 173 -3.04 -8.40 -18.23
C ILE A 173 -2.88 -7.41 -17.08
N ALA A 174 -3.88 -6.56 -16.85
CA ALA A 174 -3.84 -5.58 -15.77
C ALA A 174 -3.83 -6.27 -14.39
N ASN A 175 -4.61 -7.32 -14.20
CA ASN A 175 -4.59 -8.12 -12.97
C ASN A 175 -3.25 -8.85 -12.77
N ALA A 176 -2.65 -9.40 -13.83
CA ALA A 176 -1.31 -9.98 -13.75
C ALA A 176 -0.25 -8.95 -13.37
N ALA A 177 -0.33 -7.74 -13.95
CA ALA A 177 0.54 -6.62 -13.60
C ALA A 177 0.36 -6.19 -12.14
N ILE A 178 -0.86 -6.16 -11.59
CA ILE A 178 -1.10 -5.93 -10.16
C ILE A 178 -0.36 -6.98 -9.32
N VAL A 179 -0.47 -8.27 -9.65
CA VAL A 179 0.19 -9.33 -8.89
C VAL A 179 1.72 -9.15 -8.89
N ILE A 180 2.31 -8.88 -10.06
CA ILE A 180 3.76 -8.65 -10.17
C ILE A 180 4.18 -7.40 -9.38
N HIS A 181 3.41 -6.32 -9.49
CA HIS A 181 3.64 -5.09 -8.74
C HIS A 181 3.60 -5.34 -7.23
N LEU A 182 2.59 -6.05 -6.73
CA LEU A 182 2.43 -6.35 -5.30
C LEU A 182 3.58 -7.20 -4.75
N VAL A 183 4.08 -8.16 -5.53
CA VAL A 183 5.25 -8.96 -5.13
C VAL A 183 6.50 -8.10 -4.99
N GLY A 184 6.78 -7.22 -5.96
CA GLY A 184 7.92 -6.30 -5.88
C GLY A 184 7.76 -5.26 -4.78
N ALA A 185 6.57 -4.68 -4.63
CA ALA A 185 6.26 -3.70 -3.58
C ALA A 185 6.39 -4.31 -2.18
N TYR A 186 5.92 -5.53 -1.98
CA TYR A 186 6.09 -6.27 -0.72
C TYR A 186 7.57 -6.43 -0.38
N GLN A 187 8.39 -6.84 -1.35
CA GLN A 187 9.83 -7.02 -1.15
C GLN A 187 10.51 -5.71 -0.74
N VAL A 188 10.30 -4.62 -1.49
CA VAL A 188 10.87 -3.30 -1.17
C VAL A 188 10.40 -2.79 0.19
N PHE A 189 9.13 -3.01 0.54
CA PHE A 189 8.54 -2.53 1.80
C PHE A 189 9.05 -3.31 3.02
N CYS A 190 9.23 -4.63 2.91
CA CYS A 190 9.62 -5.46 4.05
C CYS A 190 11.12 -5.34 4.40
N GLN A 191 11.98 -4.99 3.44
CA GLN A 191 13.43 -4.91 3.64
C GLN A 191 13.83 -4.03 4.84
N PRO A 192 13.39 -2.75 4.95
CA PRO A 192 13.74 -1.92 6.09
C PRO A 192 13.27 -2.48 7.44
N ILE A 193 12.12 -3.17 7.44
CA ILE A 193 11.53 -3.78 8.64
C ILE A 193 12.39 -4.97 9.08
N PHE A 194 12.76 -5.84 8.15
CA PHE A 194 13.63 -6.98 8.47
C PHE A 194 15.01 -6.52 8.94
N THR A 195 15.62 -5.54 8.28
CA THR A 195 16.89 -4.94 8.71
C THR A 195 16.80 -4.38 10.13
N PHE A 196 15.72 -3.66 10.45
CA PHE A 196 15.49 -3.13 11.79
C PHE A 196 15.34 -4.24 12.85
N ILE A 197 14.51 -5.24 12.58
CA ILE A 197 14.30 -6.39 13.48
C ILE A 197 15.60 -7.16 13.69
N GLU A 198 16.36 -7.35 12.62
CA GLU A 198 17.64 -8.06 12.66
C GLU A 198 18.68 -7.30 13.50
N GLN A 199 18.82 -5.99 13.30
CA GLN A 199 19.69 -5.15 14.11
C GLN A 199 19.29 -5.18 15.59
N TRP A 200 17.99 -5.07 15.89
CA TRP A 200 17.48 -5.19 17.25
C TRP A 200 17.78 -6.55 17.87
N ALA A 201 17.57 -7.64 17.12
CA ALA A 201 17.84 -9.00 17.57
C ALA A 201 19.35 -9.22 17.84
N ARG A 202 20.22 -8.69 16.97
CA ARG A 202 21.69 -8.71 17.14
C ARG A 202 22.13 -7.97 18.40
N GLN A 203 21.53 -6.81 18.69
CA GLN A 203 21.81 -6.04 19.92
C GLN A 203 21.26 -6.72 21.18
N ARG A 204 20.08 -7.35 21.09
CA ARG A 204 19.39 -7.95 22.24
C ARG A 204 19.96 -9.31 22.65
N TRP A 205 20.45 -10.11 21.69
CA TRP A 205 21.03 -11.44 21.94
C TRP A 205 22.41 -11.63 21.28
N PRO A 206 23.43 -10.82 21.64
CA PRO A 206 24.75 -10.84 20.98
C PRO A 206 25.53 -12.15 21.13
N LYS A 207 25.17 -13.01 22.10
CA LYS A 207 25.86 -14.28 22.40
C LYS A 207 25.22 -15.52 21.77
N ASN A 208 24.06 -15.40 21.10
CA ASN A 208 23.32 -16.56 20.60
C ASN A 208 23.57 -16.80 19.09
N LYS A 209 24.57 -17.63 18.77
CA LYS A 209 25.00 -17.95 17.38
C LYS A 209 23.91 -18.58 16.48
N LYS A 210 22.75 -18.97 17.04
CA LYS A 210 21.60 -19.46 16.27
C LYS A 210 20.75 -18.34 15.66
N ILE A 211 20.77 -17.14 16.25
CA ILE A 211 20.06 -15.95 15.75
C ILE A 211 20.90 -15.24 14.67
N THR A 212 22.22 -15.48 14.67
CA THR A 212 23.22 -14.88 13.76
C THR A 212 23.64 -15.80 12.61
N LYS A 213 23.04 -16.99 12.47
CA LYS A 213 23.35 -17.91 11.37
C LYS A 213 22.47 -17.57 10.16
N GLU A 214 23.07 -17.00 9.14
CA GLU A 214 22.54 -16.98 7.79
C GLU A 214 22.41 -18.42 7.29
N PHE A 215 21.22 -18.81 6.84
CA PHE A 215 20.93 -20.12 6.27
C PHE A 215 20.85 -19.97 4.76
N GLU A 216 21.91 -20.38 4.05
CA GLU A 216 21.90 -20.46 2.60
C GLU A 216 21.07 -21.68 2.17
N ILE A 217 19.96 -21.44 1.46
CA ILE A 217 19.15 -22.49 0.86
C ILE A 217 19.22 -22.33 -0.67
N PRO A 218 19.73 -23.32 -1.41
CA PRO A 218 19.71 -23.29 -2.86
C PRO A 218 18.26 -23.43 -3.36
N VAL A 219 17.80 -22.46 -4.15
CA VAL A 219 16.45 -22.45 -4.76
C VAL A 219 16.44 -23.28 -6.05
N PRO A 220 15.71 -24.41 -6.12
CA PRO A 220 15.49 -25.13 -7.36
C PRO A 220 14.33 -24.46 -8.12
N ILE A 221 14.63 -23.98 -9.33
CA ILE A 221 13.70 -23.29 -10.21
C ILE A 221 12.65 -24.28 -10.78
N LEU A 222 11.40 -23.79 -10.89
CA LEU A 222 10.25 -24.29 -11.69
C LEU A 222 9.34 -25.42 -11.13
N GLY A 223 8.08 -25.08 -10.84
CA GLY A 223 6.99 -26.05 -10.62
C GLY A 223 5.79 -25.51 -9.81
N TYR A 224 5.02 -24.57 -10.39
CA TYR A 224 3.96 -23.81 -9.72
C TYR A 224 2.80 -24.66 -9.15
N ARG A 225 2.40 -24.37 -7.91
CA ARG A 225 1.01 -24.47 -7.41
C ARG A 225 0.56 -23.06 -6.96
N PRO A 226 -0.73 -22.70 -7.09
CA PRO A 226 -1.19 -21.34 -6.82
C PRO A 226 -0.94 -20.96 -5.34
N PHE A 227 -0.24 -19.86 -5.14
CA PHE A 227 0.03 -19.27 -3.83
C PHE A 227 -1.26 -18.59 -3.34
N LYS A 228 -1.88 -19.11 -2.27
CA LYS A 228 -3.02 -18.46 -1.62
C LYS A 228 -2.50 -17.53 -0.52
N LEU A 229 -2.24 -16.28 -0.89
CA LEU A 229 -1.98 -15.20 0.06
C LEU A 229 -3.32 -14.82 0.71
N ASN A 230 -3.44 -14.94 2.03
CA ASN A 230 -4.62 -14.48 2.74
C ASN A 230 -4.49 -12.97 2.99
N LEU A 231 -5.27 -12.16 2.27
CA LEU A 231 -5.23 -10.69 2.31
C LEU A 231 -5.42 -10.13 3.73
N ASP A 232 -6.18 -10.81 4.59
CA ASP A 232 -6.45 -10.37 5.96
C ASP A 232 -5.20 -10.36 6.85
N VAL A 233 -4.28 -11.31 6.66
CA VAL A 233 -3.05 -11.40 7.47
C VAL A 233 -2.05 -10.32 7.06
N VAL A 234 -1.98 -10.00 5.76
CA VAL A 234 -1.18 -8.90 5.23
C VAL A 234 -1.74 -7.54 5.66
N GLY A 235 -3.08 -7.41 5.72
CA GLY A 235 -3.75 -6.21 6.24
C GLY A 235 -3.42 -5.93 7.71
N ILE A 236 -3.47 -6.95 8.56
CA ILE A 236 -3.17 -6.83 10.01
C ILE A 236 -1.68 -6.56 10.25
N LEU A 237 -0.78 -7.29 9.58
CA LEU A 237 0.67 -7.05 9.67
C LEU A 237 1.04 -5.66 9.14
N GLY A 238 0.40 -5.25 8.03
CA GLY A 238 0.52 -3.90 7.50
C GLY A 238 0.06 -2.86 8.49
N ALA A 239 -1.07 -3.03 9.19
CA ALA A 239 -1.57 -2.09 10.17
C ALA A 239 -0.71 -1.96 11.43
N LEU A 240 -0.26 -3.09 11.99
CA LEU A 240 0.58 -3.10 13.19
C LEU A 240 2.02 -2.66 12.92
N GLY A 241 2.55 -2.86 11.70
CA GLY A 241 3.86 -2.34 11.29
C GLY A 241 3.84 -0.88 10.84
N PHE A 242 2.78 -0.48 10.12
CA PHE A 242 2.65 0.86 9.56
C PHE A 242 2.47 1.95 10.62
N TRP A 243 1.58 1.76 11.60
CA TRP A 243 1.26 2.84 12.53
C TRP A 243 2.46 3.29 13.38
N PRO A 244 3.26 2.37 13.96
CA PRO A 244 4.48 2.75 14.67
C PRO A 244 5.45 3.54 13.79
N LEU A 245 5.69 3.08 12.55
CA LEU A 245 6.76 3.57 11.67
C LEU A 245 6.39 4.82 10.88
N THR A 246 5.17 4.93 10.40
CA THR A 246 4.74 6.04 9.53
C THR A 246 4.07 7.17 10.31
N VAL A 247 3.48 6.89 11.47
CA VAL A 247 2.71 7.88 12.23
C VAL A 247 3.34 8.15 13.59
N TYR A 248 3.47 7.13 14.43
CA TYR A 248 3.90 7.31 15.82
C TYR A 248 5.34 7.83 15.93
N PHE A 249 6.33 7.14 15.34
CA PHE A 249 7.74 7.53 15.46
C PHE A 249 8.04 8.92 14.88
N PRO A 250 7.57 9.29 13.67
CA PRO A 250 7.77 10.65 13.15
C PRO A 250 7.15 11.72 14.05
N VAL A 251 5.98 11.47 14.65
CA VAL A 251 5.33 12.39 15.58
C VAL A 251 6.16 12.55 16.86
N GLU A 252 6.63 11.45 17.47
CA GLU A 252 7.50 11.52 18.65
C GLU A 252 8.81 12.24 18.35
N MET A 253 9.47 11.89 17.24
CA MET A 253 10.70 12.56 16.80
C MET A 253 10.49 14.07 16.63
N TYR A 254 9.36 14.48 16.05
CA TYR A 254 9.03 15.89 15.90
C TYR A 254 8.81 16.60 17.24
N ILE A 255 8.09 15.97 18.17
CA ILE A 255 7.86 16.49 19.53
C ILE A 255 9.19 16.70 20.26
N GLU A 256 10.07 15.71 20.22
CA GLU A 256 11.39 15.76 20.87
C GLU A 256 12.31 16.79 20.20
N GLN A 257 12.39 16.80 18.87
CA GLN A 257 13.28 17.71 18.14
C GLN A 257 12.85 19.19 18.28
N LYS A 258 11.53 19.45 18.35
CA LYS A 258 10.99 20.79 18.57
C LYS A 258 10.78 21.14 20.04
N LYS A 259 11.12 20.23 20.97
CA LYS A 259 10.94 20.38 22.42
C LYS A 259 9.53 20.87 22.78
N ILE A 260 8.52 20.27 22.17
CA ILE A 260 7.12 20.67 22.39
C ILE A 260 6.72 20.30 23.82
N SER A 261 6.25 21.29 24.58
CA SER A 261 5.78 21.07 25.96
C SER A 261 4.63 20.06 26.00
N LYS A 262 4.73 19.08 26.90
CA LYS A 262 3.66 18.12 27.18
C LYS A 262 2.39 18.88 27.60
N TRP A 263 1.23 18.42 27.15
CA TRP A 263 -0.08 19.06 27.38
C TRP A 263 -0.30 20.41 26.71
N SER A 264 0.66 20.91 25.92
CA SER A 264 0.36 22.03 25.02
C SER A 264 -0.68 21.63 23.97
N SER A 265 -1.44 22.59 23.44
CA SER A 265 -2.44 22.34 22.39
C SER A 265 -1.83 21.64 21.16
N ARG A 266 -0.57 21.94 20.84
CA ARG A 266 0.19 21.27 19.77
C ARG A 266 0.50 19.81 20.10
N TRP A 267 0.91 19.53 21.34
CA TRP A 267 1.17 18.16 21.80
C TRP A 267 -0.11 17.31 21.79
N ILE A 268 -1.21 17.86 22.33
CA ILE A 268 -2.52 17.19 22.34
C ILE A 268 -2.98 16.93 20.90
N CYS A 269 -2.91 17.92 20.02
CA CYS A 269 -3.28 17.76 18.61
C CYS A 269 -2.48 16.64 17.93
N LEU A 270 -1.15 16.62 18.10
CA LEU A 270 -0.28 15.59 17.51
C LEU A 270 -0.56 14.19 18.05
N LYS A 271 -0.81 14.05 19.36
CA LYS A 271 -1.15 12.77 19.98
C LYS A 271 -2.53 12.28 19.56
N THR A 272 -3.52 13.18 19.51
CA THR A 272 -4.87 12.86 19.03
C THR A 272 -4.85 12.46 17.56
N LEU A 273 -4.08 13.15 16.71
CA LEU A 273 -3.89 12.80 15.30
C LEU A 273 -3.28 11.39 15.16
N SER A 274 -2.23 11.10 15.94
CA SER A 274 -1.59 9.78 15.95
C SER A 274 -2.56 8.67 16.35
N LEU A 275 -3.35 8.89 17.42
CA LEU A 275 -4.36 7.93 17.89
C LEU A 275 -5.50 7.77 16.87
N ALA A 276 -5.94 8.84 16.22
CA ALA A 276 -6.95 8.79 15.17
C ALA A 276 -6.48 7.96 13.97
N CYS A 277 -5.22 8.11 13.54
CA CYS A 277 -4.64 7.27 12.49
C CYS A 277 -4.53 5.78 12.86
N LEU A 278 -4.44 5.45 14.16
CA LEU A 278 -4.50 4.06 14.60
C LEU A 278 -5.92 3.49 14.41
N MET A 279 -6.94 4.26 14.85
CA MET A 279 -8.34 3.81 14.80
C MET A 279 -8.94 3.78 13.39
N ILE A 280 -8.50 4.66 12.50
CA ILE A 280 -8.95 4.68 11.09
C ILE A 280 -8.54 3.39 10.36
N ARG A 281 -7.52 2.68 10.85
CA ARG A 281 -6.93 1.52 10.18
C ARG A 281 -7.31 0.17 10.83
N SER A 282 -7.82 0.17 12.06
CA SER A 282 -8.27 -1.01 12.82
C SER A 282 -9.72 -1.38 12.52
#